data_AF-A0A7J5E0W2-F1
#
_entry.id   AF-A0A7J5E0W2-F1
#
_cell.length_a   1.000
_cell.length_b   1.000
_cell.length_c   1.000
_cell.angle_alpha   90.00
_cell.angle_beta   90.00
_cell.angle_gamma   90.00
#
_symmetry.space_group_name_H-M   'P 1'
#
loop_
_entity.id
_entity.type
_entity.pdbx_description
1 polymer ?
#
loop_
_entity_poly.entity_id
_entity_poly.type
_entity_poly.pdbx_seq_one_letter_code
_entity_poly.pdbx_strand_id
1 'polypeptide(L)'
;MSAATHEPREAYDGPAVVQVDDIAHDVRVTLHGHFQPLDGHFHWYGRIATSPALDAVRSGASVELRTPHGTASGKVSDLDPWGRFRVAGTGTPPF
;
A
#
# COMPACT_ATOMS: atom_id res chain seq x y z
N MET A 1 5.85 2.49 -25.30
CA MET A 1 5.76 2.07 -23.89
C MET A 1 6.82 2.84 -23.13
N SER A 2 6.46 3.97 -22.48
CA SER A 2 7.42 4.68 -21.63
C SER A 2 7.53 3.91 -20.32
N ALA A 3 8.73 3.46 -19.99
CA ALA A 3 9.08 3.10 -18.64
C ALA A 3 8.98 4.38 -17.80
N ALA A 4 8.03 4.45 -16.88
CA ALA A 4 8.01 5.52 -15.89
C ALA A 4 9.30 5.40 -15.08
N THR A 5 10.13 6.45 -15.12
CA THR A 5 11.27 6.60 -14.22
C THR A 5 10.74 6.52 -12.79
N HIS A 6 11.15 5.51 -12.04
CA HIS A 6 10.88 5.43 -10.61
C HIS A 6 11.79 6.45 -9.92
N GLU A 7 11.22 7.60 -9.56
CA GLU A 7 11.84 8.50 -8.60
C GLU A 7 11.66 7.87 -7.21
N PRO A 8 12.76 7.59 -6.46
CA PRO A 8 12.68 6.96 -5.16
C PRO A 8 11.71 7.71 -4.24
N ARG A 9 10.78 6.99 -3.61
CA ARG A 9 9.72 7.52 -2.72
C ARG A 9 8.59 8.33 -3.36
N GLU A 10 8.52 8.52 -4.67
CA GLU A 10 7.37 9.24 -5.27
C GLU A 10 6.18 8.33 -5.54
N ALA A 11 6.42 7.18 -6.18
CA ALA A 11 5.38 6.23 -6.54
C ALA A 11 5.91 4.80 -6.76
N TYR A 12 5.00 3.84 -6.70
CA TYR A 12 5.24 2.44 -7.02
C TYR A 12 4.01 1.78 -7.64
N ASP A 13 4.21 1.02 -8.71
CA ASP A 13 3.18 0.15 -9.29
C ASP A 13 3.80 -1.22 -9.53
N GLY A 14 3.33 -2.22 -8.77
CA GLY A 14 3.96 -3.53 -8.84
C GLY A 14 3.47 -4.56 -7.82
N PRO A 15 4.13 -5.72 -7.80
CA PRO A 15 3.83 -6.80 -6.86
C PRO A 15 4.19 -6.41 -5.42
N ALA A 16 3.38 -6.85 -4.47
CA ALA A 16 3.62 -6.66 -3.05
C ALA A 16 3.08 -7.85 -2.24
N VAL A 17 3.51 -7.92 -0.99
CA VAL A 17 2.94 -8.83 0.01
C VAL A 17 2.25 -7.98 1.08
N VAL A 18 0.99 -8.29 1.35
CA VAL A 18 0.24 -7.73 2.48
C VAL A 18 0.18 -8.78 3.56
N GLN A 19 0.72 -8.48 4.75
CA GLN A 19 0.61 -9.35 5.92
C GLN A 19 -0.46 -8.82 6.87
N VAL A 20 -1.44 -9.66 7.22
CA VAL A 20 -2.54 -9.38 8.17
C VAL A 20 -2.75 -10.61 9.05
N ASP A 21 -2.84 -10.45 10.37
CA ASP A 21 -3.09 -11.55 11.31
C ASP A 21 -2.19 -12.78 11.06
N ASP A 22 -0.89 -12.54 10.82
CA ASP A 22 0.16 -13.53 10.48
C ASP A 22 0.00 -14.27 9.14
N ILE A 23 -0.98 -13.87 8.33
CA ILE A 23 -1.21 -14.41 6.98
C ILE A 23 -0.62 -13.45 5.95
N ALA A 24 0.20 -13.98 5.05
CA ALA A 24 0.77 -13.24 3.93
C ALA A 24 -0.05 -13.44 2.66
N HIS A 25 -0.36 -12.34 1.97
CA HIS A 25 -1.16 -12.31 0.76
C HIS A 25 -0.38 -11.66 -0.39
N ASP A 26 -0.14 -12.39 -1.46
CA ASP A 26 0.44 -11.85 -2.70
C ASP A 26 -0.59 -10.99 -3.43
N VAL A 27 -0.20 -9.76 -3.73
CA VAL A 27 -1.08 -8.74 -4.34
C VAL A 27 -0.33 -7.88 -5.36
N ARG A 28 -1.08 -7.05 -6.08
CA ARG A 28 -0.53 -5.91 -6.84
C ARG A 28 -1.03 -4.62 -6.23
N VAL A 29 -0.15 -3.62 -6.13
CA VAL A 29 -0.47 -2.32 -5.56
C VAL A 29 -0.06 -1.18 -6.48
N THR A 30 -0.76 -0.06 -6.35
CA THR A 30 -0.35 1.25 -6.85
C THR A 30 -0.24 2.19 -5.65
N LEU A 31 0.95 2.72 -5.39
CA LEU A 31 1.29 3.53 -4.23
C LEU A 31 1.86 4.88 -4.66
N HIS A 32 1.62 5.90 -3.83
CA HIS A 32 2.13 7.25 -3.97
C HIS A 32 2.50 7.82 -2.60
N GLY A 33 3.40 8.79 -2.59
CA GLY A 33 3.86 9.44 -1.37
C GLY A 33 3.86 10.96 -1.48
N HIS A 34 3.69 11.64 -0.35
CA HIS A 34 3.91 13.08 -0.24
C HIS A 34 4.31 13.46 1.18
N PHE A 35 5.11 14.51 1.32
CA PHE A 35 5.33 15.14 2.62
C PHE A 35 4.12 16.01 3.00
N GLN A 36 3.62 15.86 4.22
CA GLN A 36 2.51 16.64 4.75
C GLN A 36 3.03 17.70 5.72
N PRO A 37 3.06 19.00 5.33
CA PRO A 37 3.65 20.05 6.18
C PRO A 37 2.90 20.30 7.48
N LEU A 38 1.60 19.98 7.52
CA LEU A 38 0.76 20.23 8.69
C LEU A 38 1.13 19.37 9.90
N ASP A 39 1.58 18.14 9.66
CA ASP A 39 1.98 17.22 10.73
C ASP A 39 3.46 16.82 10.67
N GLY A 40 4.20 17.27 9.64
CA GLY A 40 5.62 17.02 9.49
C GLY A 40 5.97 15.57 9.11
N HIS A 41 5.00 14.77 8.68
CA HIS A 41 5.23 13.38 8.30
C HIS A 41 5.21 13.20 6.78
N PHE A 42 5.92 12.19 6.31
CA PHE A 42 5.70 11.65 4.97
C PHE A 42 4.48 10.72 5.03
N HIS A 43 3.50 10.95 4.18
CA HIS A 43 2.30 10.13 4.05
C HIS A 43 2.39 9.36 2.74
N TRP A 44 2.18 8.05 2.83
CA TRP A 44 2.07 7.21 1.66
C TRP A 44 0.71 6.53 1.65
N TYR A 45 0.17 6.34 0.46
CA TYR A 45 -1.14 5.75 0.26
C TYR A 45 -1.24 5.08 -1.09
N GLY A 46 -2.25 4.25 -1.26
CA GLY A 46 -2.45 3.55 -2.51
C GLY A 46 -3.66 2.64 -2.52
N ARG A 47 -3.66 1.77 -3.52
CA ARG A 47 -4.71 0.78 -3.74
C ARG A 47 -4.10 -0.59 -3.84
N ILE A 48 -4.82 -1.57 -3.31
CA ILE A 48 -4.55 -2.98 -3.52
C ILE A 48 -5.54 -3.47 -4.57
N ALA A 49 -5.02 -4.10 -5.64
CA ALA A 49 -5.86 -4.71 -6.66
C ALA A 49 -6.75 -5.80 -6.06
N THR A 50 -7.93 -5.99 -6.62
CA THR A 50 -8.88 -7.01 -6.17
C THR A 50 -8.21 -8.38 -6.23
N SER A 51 -8.20 -9.10 -5.11
CA SER A 51 -7.60 -10.43 -4.99
C SER A 51 -8.46 -11.26 -4.02
N PRO A 52 -8.86 -12.49 -4.39
CA PRO A 52 -9.54 -13.40 -3.46
C PRO A 52 -8.75 -13.67 -2.19
N ALA A 53 -7.42 -13.48 -2.24
CA ALA A 53 -6.56 -13.58 -1.07
C ALA A 53 -6.96 -12.61 0.05
N LEU A 54 -7.64 -11.50 -0.28
CA LEU A 54 -8.01 -10.46 0.69
C LEU A 54 -9.46 -10.57 1.19
N ASP A 55 -10.22 -11.61 0.81
CA ASP A 55 -11.63 -11.77 1.22
C ASP A 55 -11.79 -11.87 2.75
N ALA A 56 -10.75 -12.34 3.44
CA ALA A 56 -10.70 -12.41 4.90
C ALA A 56 -10.32 -11.06 5.56
N VAL A 57 -9.72 -10.13 4.82
CA VAL A 57 -9.26 -8.85 5.36
C VAL A 57 -10.46 -7.94 5.64
N ARG A 58 -10.42 -7.24 6.78
CA ARG A 58 -11.47 -6.30 7.19
C ARG A 58 -10.99 -4.87 7.02
N SER A 59 -11.93 -3.98 6.68
CA SER A 59 -11.66 -2.55 6.76
C SER A 59 -11.23 -2.16 8.16
N GLY A 60 -10.21 -1.30 8.25
CA GLY A 60 -9.59 -0.90 9.50
C GLY A 60 -8.49 -1.83 10.00
N ALA A 61 -8.22 -2.96 9.33
CA ALA A 61 -7.11 -3.84 9.70
C ALA A 61 -5.76 -3.12 9.59
N SER A 62 -4.90 -3.33 10.59
CA SER A 62 -3.49 -2.96 10.51
C SER A 62 -2.76 -4.01 9.69
N VAL A 63 -1.88 -3.57 8.81
CA VAL A 63 -1.17 -4.44 7.88
C VAL A 63 0.30 -4.08 7.81
N GLU A 64 1.12 -5.05 7.44
CA GLU A 64 2.48 -4.79 6.98
C GLU A 64 2.53 -4.96 5.45
N LEU A 65 2.97 -3.93 4.74
CA LEU A 65 3.09 -3.94 3.29
C LEU A 65 4.57 -4.07 2.91
N ARG A 66 4.90 -5.13 2.17
CA ARG A 66 6.25 -5.40 1.67
C ARG A 66 6.29 -5.30 0.16
N THR A 67 7.28 -4.61 -0.37
CA THR A 67 7.63 -4.60 -1.80
C THR A 67 9.11 -5.00 -1.95
N PRO A 68 9.64 -5.13 -3.18
CA PRO A 68 11.08 -5.30 -3.40
C PRO A 68 11.95 -4.15 -2.85
N HIS A 69 11.37 -2.99 -2.56
CA HIS A 69 12.09 -1.77 -2.17
C HIS A 69 12.04 -1.50 -0.66
N GLY A 70 11.14 -2.15 0.08
CA GLY A 70 11.03 -1.92 1.51
C GLY A 70 9.80 -2.50 2.14
N THR A 71 9.58 -2.11 3.39
CA THR A 71 8.49 -2.59 4.22
C THR A 71 7.97 -1.44 5.06
N ALA A 72 6.65 -1.34 5.19
CA ALA A 72 6.01 -0.30 5.98
C ALA A 72 4.72 -0.82 6.63
N SER A 73 4.46 -0.39 7.86
CA SER A 73 3.17 -0.60 8.51
C SER A 73 2.14 0.39 7.97
N GLY A 74 0.94 -0.10 7.70
CA GLY A 74 -0.17 0.71 7.21
C GLY A 74 -1.50 0.20 7.73
N LYS A 75 -2.57 0.83 7.24
CA LYS A 75 -3.95 0.48 7.55
C LYS A 75 -4.73 0.33 6.27
N VAL A 76 -5.48 -0.75 6.18
CA VAL A 76 -6.45 -0.95 5.10
C VAL A 76 -7.75 -0.21 5.46
N SER A 77 -8.31 0.53 4.52
CA SER A 77 -9.60 1.24 4.66
C SER A 77 -10.61 0.74 3.62
N ASP A 78 -11.85 1.21 3.75
CA ASP A 78 -13.01 0.67 3.05
C ASP A 78 -12.79 0.41 1.56
N LEU A 79 -13.40 -0.70 1.12
CA LEU A 79 -13.50 -1.09 -0.27
C LEU A 79 -14.17 0.04 -1.06
N ASP A 80 -13.57 0.45 -2.17
CA ASP A 80 -14.27 1.29 -3.13
C ASP A 80 -15.44 0.51 -3.78
N PRO A 81 -16.35 1.18 -4.53
CA PRO A 81 -17.46 0.51 -5.20
C PRO A 81 -17.07 -0.61 -6.19
N TRP A 82 -15.78 -0.79 -6.47
CA TRP A 82 -15.23 -1.85 -7.32
C TRP A 82 -14.50 -2.94 -6.52
N GLY A 83 -14.64 -2.95 -5.20
CA GLY A 83 -14.05 -3.96 -4.33
C GLY A 83 -12.54 -3.85 -4.18
N ARG A 84 -11.96 -2.65 -4.33
CA ARG A 84 -10.53 -2.43 -4.08
C ARG A 84 -10.28 -1.81 -2.72
N PHE A 85 -9.39 -2.43 -1.96
CA PHE A 85 -8.92 -1.87 -0.70
C PHE A 85 -8.03 -0.67 -0.92
N ARG A 86 -8.22 0.36 -0.10
CA ARG A 86 -7.24 1.44 0.06
C ARG A 86 -6.28 1.06 1.17
N VAL A 87 -5.01 1.41 1.00
CA VAL A 87 -3.97 1.25 2.02
C VAL A 87 -3.25 2.57 2.22
N ALA A 88 -2.92 2.92 3.46
CA ALA A 88 -2.16 4.11 3.77
C ALA A 88 -1.31 3.93 5.03
N GLY A 89 -0.24 4.70 5.12
CA GLY A 89 0.62 4.77 6.29
C GLY A 89 1.46 6.05 6.30
N THR A 90 2.26 6.22 7.33
CA THR A 90 3.16 7.37 7.48
C THR A 90 4.60 6.90 7.68
N GLY A 91 5.54 7.83 7.53
CA GLY A 91 6.97 7.56 7.64
C GLY A 91 7.59 7.07 6.34
N THR A 92 8.59 6.19 6.44
CA THR A 92 9.31 5.67 5.28
C THR A 92 8.37 4.79 4.43
N PRO A 93 8.11 5.15 3.17
CA PRO A 93 7.28 4.33 2.29
C PRO A 93 7.98 3.01 1.94
N PRO A 94 7.23 1.97 1.54
CA PRO A 94 7.82 0.73 1.07
C PRO A 94 8.20 0.81 -0.42
N PHE A 95 8.63 1.97 -0.91
CA PHE A 95 9.05 2.24 -2.30
C PHE A 95 9.94 3.48 -2.40
#